data_AF-A0A519VUM7-F1
#
_entry.id   AF-A0A519VUM7-F1
#
_cell.length_a   1.000
_cell.length_b   1.000
_cell.length_c   1.000
_cell.angle_alpha   90.00
_cell.angle_beta   90.00
_cell.angle_gamma   90.00
#
_symmetry.space_group_name_H-M   'P 1'
#
loop_
_entity.id
_entity.type
_entity.pdbx_description
1 polymer ?
#
loop_
_entity_poly.entity_id
_entity_poly.type
_entity_poly.pdbx_seq_one_letter_code
_entity_poly.pdbx_strand_id
1 'polypeptide(L)'
;MSVYKKFLGQTMVYGISTILSRLFNFILTPIYTTVFAPGVYGVFTKMFSYVSIINPILAFGMETTFFRYLNKHEDKKEEVYNNSFIVIAFLSTLFLITALVFSDFLAKYTLNGNISGFADQKSYIHLFAWILFVDAISVIPFAKLRADGKPFRYSVIKFTNIGTFIGLNLVFIFVIPFLIKNGILDEWLNSWYKGRWVGYVFVANLIASLVTLLMLLPQFAALRLKFNKQLFYNMFG
;
A
#
# COMPACT_ATOMS: atom_id res chain seq x y z
N MET A 1 -32.80 -13.73 -1.01
CA MET A 1 -32.56 -12.46 -0.29
C MET A 1 -32.84 -11.31 -1.24
N SER A 2 -33.64 -10.31 -0.84
CA SER A 2 -34.00 -9.19 -1.73
C SER A 2 -32.75 -8.40 -2.15
N VAL A 3 -32.76 -7.90 -3.39
CA VAL A 3 -31.69 -7.07 -3.97
C VAL A 3 -31.31 -5.92 -3.03
N TYR A 4 -32.30 -5.30 -2.38
CA TYR A 4 -32.11 -4.27 -1.37
C TYR A 4 -31.30 -4.73 -0.15
N LYS A 5 -31.54 -5.94 0.36
CA LYS A 5 -30.80 -6.49 1.52
C LYS A 5 -29.35 -6.81 1.15
N LYS A 6 -29.12 -7.29 -0.08
CA LYS A 6 -27.76 -7.53 -0.61
C LYS A 6 -27.01 -6.21 -0.84
N PHE A 7 -27.68 -5.20 -1.40
CA PHE A 7 -27.12 -3.88 -1.65
C PHE A 7 -26.78 -3.16 -0.33
N LEU A 8 -27.72 -3.08 0.62
CA LEU A 8 -27.50 -2.52 1.95
C LEU A 8 -26.36 -3.21 2.69
N GLY A 9 -26.29 -4.55 2.63
CA GLY A 9 -25.21 -5.31 3.26
C GLY A 9 -23.83 -5.00 2.64
N GLN A 10 -23.75 -4.90 1.32
CA GLN A 10 -22.50 -4.55 0.62
C GLN A 10 -22.08 -3.10 0.92
N THR A 11 -23.01 -2.15 0.84
CA THR A 11 -22.74 -0.75 1.14
C THR A 11 -22.32 -0.54 2.60
N MET A 12 -22.96 -1.24 3.56
CA MET A 12 -22.51 -1.21 4.96
C MET A 12 -21.07 -1.71 5.07
N VAL A 13 -20.75 -2.85 4.48
CA VAL A 13 -19.42 -3.47 4.62
C VAL A 13 -18.32 -2.60 4.00
N TYR A 14 -18.55 -2.00 2.83
CA TYR A 14 -17.59 -1.08 2.20
C TYR A 14 -17.52 0.28 2.90
N GLY A 15 -18.67 0.83 3.31
CA GLY A 15 -18.76 2.11 4.01
C GLY A 15 -18.12 2.06 5.38
N ILE A 16 -18.45 1.04 6.18
CA ILE A 16 -17.85 0.80 7.51
C ILE A 16 -16.34 0.60 7.39
N SER A 17 -15.87 -0.14 6.37
CA SER A 17 -14.43 -0.28 6.11
C SER A 17 -13.76 1.07 5.87
N THR A 18 -14.36 1.92 5.06
CA THR A 18 -13.82 3.26 4.77
C THR A 18 -13.83 4.16 6.00
N ILE A 19 -14.91 4.16 6.78
CA ILE A 19 -15.05 4.97 8.00
C ILE A 19 -14.04 4.54 9.05
N LEU A 20 -13.94 3.24 9.34
CA LEU A 20 -12.98 2.73 10.30
C LEU A 20 -11.54 3.03 9.88
N SER A 21 -11.21 2.89 8.59
CA SER A 21 -9.90 3.28 8.05
C SER A 21 -9.53 4.73 8.40
N ARG A 22 -10.50 5.65 8.26
CA ARG A 22 -10.29 7.07 8.56
C ARG A 22 -10.21 7.34 10.06
N LEU A 23 -11.08 6.73 10.85
CA LEU A 23 -11.09 6.86 12.31
C LEU A 23 -9.75 6.42 12.91
N PHE A 24 -9.20 5.31 12.44
CA PHE A 24 -7.90 4.87 12.91
C PHE A 24 -6.79 5.87 12.57
N ASN A 25 -6.69 6.35 11.33
CA ASN A 25 -5.70 7.36 10.97
C ASN A 25 -5.83 8.65 11.81
N PHE A 26 -7.07 9.05 12.12
CA PHE A 26 -7.36 10.16 13.00
C PHE A 26 -6.81 9.95 14.41
N ILE A 27 -6.94 8.74 14.98
CA ILE A 27 -6.40 8.38 16.30
C ILE A 27 -4.87 8.32 16.31
N LEU A 28 -4.22 7.89 15.23
CA LEU A 28 -2.75 7.84 15.18
C LEU A 28 -2.11 9.24 15.08
N THR A 29 -2.83 10.22 14.55
CA THR A 29 -2.32 11.58 14.40
C THR A 29 -1.83 12.20 15.72
N PRO A 30 -2.63 12.26 16.81
CA PRO A 30 -2.16 12.78 18.10
C PRO A 30 -1.05 11.94 18.73
N ILE A 31 -0.99 10.64 18.46
CA ILE A 31 0.10 9.78 18.92
C ILE A 31 1.41 10.18 18.22
N TYR A 32 1.38 10.36 16.90
CA TYR A 32 2.57 10.74 16.16
C TYR A 32 3.06 12.15 16.50
N THR A 33 2.17 13.12 16.69
CA THR A 33 2.57 14.50 17.01
C THR A 33 3.09 14.67 18.44
N THR A 34 2.73 13.78 19.36
CA THR A 34 3.29 13.76 20.74
C THR A 34 4.61 13.01 20.83
N VAL A 35 4.80 11.96 20.02
CA VAL A 35 5.99 11.11 20.05
C VAL A 35 7.12 11.68 19.20
N PHE A 36 6.82 12.16 17.99
CA PHE A 36 7.81 12.66 17.05
C PHE A 36 7.95 14.19 17.11
N ALA A 37 9.19 14.68 17.02
CA ALA A 37 9.44 16.11 16.91
C ALA A 37 8.79 16.67 15.63
N PRO A 38 8.34 17.95 15.62
CA PRO A 38 7.62 18.54 14.48
C PRO A 38 8.36 18.40 13.14
N GLY A 39 9.69 18.57 13.13
CA GLY A 39 10.50 18.40 11.92
C GLY A 39 10.48 16.98 11.36
N VAL A 40 10.51 15.97 12.24
CA VAL A 40 10.50 14.56 11.86
C VAL A 40 9.10 14.14 11.38
N TYR A 41 8.05 14.58 12.07
CA TYR A 41 6.67 14.39 11.63
C TYR A 41 6.37 15.09 10.30
N GLY A 42 7.03 16.22 10.02
CA GLY A 42 6.99 16.91 8.73
C GLY A 42 7.52 16.06 7.59
N VAL A 43 8.59 15.26 7.80
CA VAL A 43 9.09 14.31 6.79
C VAL A 43 8.06 13.22 6.51
N PHE A 44 7.46 12.63 7.55
CA PHE A 44 6.37 11.66 7.40
C PHE A 44 5.22 12.22 6.54
N THR A 45 4.72 13.41 6.90
CA THR A 45 3.59 14.04 6.20
C THR A 45 3.92 14.40 4.75
N LYS A 46 5.15 14.90 4.50
CA LYS A 46 5.62 15.24 3.15
C LYS A 46 5.66 14.01 2.26
N MET A 47 6.20 12.90 2.76
CA MET A 47 6.33 11.68 1.96
C MET A 47 4.97 11.00 1.68
N PHE A 48 4.06 10.95 2.67
CA PHE A 48 2.70 10.42 2.43
C PHE A 48 1.85 11.31 1.51
N SER A 49 2.13 12.62 1.46
CA SER A 49 1.57 13.50 0.42
C SER A 49 2.00 13.08 -0.99
N TYR A 50 3.29 12.73 -1.20
CA TYR A 50 3.75 12.20 -2.47
C TYR A 50 3.08 10.89 -2.84
N VAL A 51 2.89 9.98 -1.87
CA VAL A 51 2.15 8.72 -2.11
C VAL A 51 0.73 9.00 -2.62
N SER A 52 0.03 9.96 -2.02
CA SER A 52 -1.34 10.31 -2.40
C SER A 52 -1.46 10.79 -3.85
N ILE A 53 -0.37 11.35 -4.41
CA ILE A 53 -0.31 11.82 -5.80
C ILE A 53 0.19 10.71 -6.73
N ILE A 54 1.25 10.00 -6.36
CA ILE A 54 1.91 9.01 -7.21
C ILE A 54 1.07 7.74 -7.36
N ASN A 55 0.40 7.30 -6.30
CA ASN A 55 -0.33 6.02 -6.31
C ASN A 55 -1.47 5.99 -7.36
N PRO A 56 -2.32 7.03 -7.49
CA PRO A 56 -3.29 7.12 -8.59
C PRO A 56 -2.65 7.17 -9.99
N ILE A 57 -1.49 7.81 -10.14
CA ILE A 57 -0.75 7.88 -11.41
C ILE A 57 -0.23 6.49 -11.79
N LEU A 58 0.35 5.75 -10.83
CA LEU A 58 0.83 4.38 -11.04
C LEU A 58 -0.30 3.39 -11.34
N ALA A 59 -1.48 3.62 -10.77
CA ALA A 59 -2.67 2.85 -11.13
C ALA A 59 -3.10 3.09 -12.59
N PHE A 60 -2.65 4.19 -13.22
CA PHE A 60 -2.86 4.55 -14.62
C PHE A 60 -4.32 4.42 -15.10
N GLY A 61 -5.30 4.66 -14.22
CA GLY A 61 -6.72 4.45 -14.51
C GLY A 61 -7.08 3.00 -14.89
N MET A 62 -6.18 2.04 -14.71
CA MET A 62 -6.36 0.67 -15.17
C MET A 62 -7.50 -0.05 -14.44
N GLU A 63 -7.86 0.42 -13.25
CA GLU A 63 -9.08 -0.02 -12.57
C GLU A 63 -10.34 0.24 -13.40
N THR A 64 -10.51 1.47 -13.92
CA THR A 64 -11.70 1.82 -14.71
C THR A 64 -11.69 1.13 -16.06
N THR A 65 -10.52 1.05 -16.70
CA THR A 65 -10.30 0.27 -17.93
C THR A 65 -10.65 -1.20 -17.72
N PHE A 66 -10.18 -1.81 -16.64
CA PHE A 66 -10.49 -3.20 -16.30
C PHE A 66 -12.00 -3.43 -16.23
N PHE A 67 -12.75 -2.64 -15.48
CA PHE A 67 -14.20 -2.78 -15.39
C PHE A 67 -14.91 -2.54 -16.73
N ARG A 68 -14.47 -1.55 -17.51
CA ARG A 68 -15.04 -1.24 -18.82
C ARG A 68 -14.92 -2.43 -19.78
N TYR A 69 -13.73 -3.02 -19.90
CA TYR A 69 -13.51 -4.15 -20.81
C TYR A 69 -14.06 -5.47 -20.27
N LEU A 70 -14.11 -5.65 -18.95
CA LEU A 70 -14.72 -6.83 -18.34
C LEU A 70 -16.21 -6.94 -18.68
N ASN A 71 -16.93 -5.81 -18.69
CA ASN A 71 -18.35 -5.77 -19.05
C ASN A 71 -18.59 -5.87 -20.56
N LYS A 72 -17.64 -5.42 -21.40
CA LYS A 72 -17.76 -5.42 -22.86
C LYS A 72 -17.38 -6.78 -23.50
N HIS A 73 -16.49 -7.53 -22.84
CA HIS A 73 -15.98 -8.81 -23.32
C HIS A 73 -16.14 -9.89 -22.24
N GLU A 74 -17.40 -10.27 -21.98
CA GLU A 74 -17.71 -11.28 -20.97
C GLU A 74 -17.12 -12.67 -21.28
N ASP A 75 -16.81 -12.92 -22.56
CA ASP A 75 -16.16 -14.11 -23.09
C ASP A 75 -14.64 -14.15 -22.84
N LYS A 76 -14.00 -13.00 -22.55
CA LYS A 76 -12.53 -12.86 -22.43
C LYS A 76 -12.07 -12.27 -21.10
N LYS A 77 -12.80 -12.55 -20.01
CA LYS A 77 -12.52 -12.02 -18.66
C LYS A 77 -11.09 -12.32 -18.18
N GLU A 78 -10.55 -13.51 -18.50
CA GLU A 78 -9.16 -13.87 -18.16
C GLU A 78 -8.13 -13.01 -18.89
N GLU A 79 -8.33 -12.76 -20.20
CA GLU A 79 -7.41 -11.95 -21.00
C GLU A 79 -7.42 -10.47 -20.59
N VAL A 80 -8.60 -9.93 -20.28
CA VAL A 80 -8.74 -8.56 -19.76
C VAL A 80 -7.99 -8.41 -18.44
N TYR A 81 -8.11 -9.40 -17.55
CA TYR A 81 -7.40 -9.41 -16.28
C TYR A 81 -5.88 -9.48 -16.46
N ASN A 82 -5.40 -10.40 -17.32
CA ASN A 82 -3.97 -10.54 -17.61
C ASN A 82 -3.36 -9.28 -18.22
N ASN A 83 -3.99 -8.72 -19.26
CA ASN A 83 -3.49 -7.53 -19.93
C ASN A 83 -3.49 -6.33 -18.99
N SER A 84 -4.55 -6.15 -18.19
CA SER A 84 -4.60 -5.08 -17.19
C SER A 84 -3.51 -5.22 -16.14
N PHE A 85 -3.28 -6.45 -15.67
CA PHE A 85 -2.25 -6.76 -14.70
C PHE A 85 -0.84 -6.50 -15.24
N ILE A 86 -0.55 -6.95 -16.47
CA ILE A 86 0.76 -6.79 -17.11
C ILE A 86 1.12 -5.31 -17.29
N VAL A 87 0.16 -4.47 -17.68
CA VAL A 87 0.36 -3.02 -17.79
C VAL A 87 0.77 -2.43 -16.45
N ILE A 88 0.00 -2.70 -15.39
CA ILE A 88 0.32 -2.18 -14.05
C ILE A 88 1.68 -2.71 -13.60
N ALA A 89 1.93 -4.02 -13.75
CA ALA A 89 3.18 -4.63 -13.33
C ALA A 89 4.39 -4.02 -14.07
N PHE A 90 4.25 -3.75 -15.37
CA PHE A 90 5.29 -3.08 -16.15
C PHE A 90 5.52 -1.65 -15.67
N LEU A 91 4.46 -0.84 -15.53
CA LEU A 91 4.58 0.56 -15.08
C LEU A 91 5.11 0.66 -13.65
N SER A 92 4.63 -0.19 -12.73
CA SER A 92 5.09 -0.19 -11.35
C SER A 92 6.54 -0.68 -11.25
N THR A 93 6.95 -1.68 -12.03
CA THR A 93 8.35 -2.15 -12.08
C THR A 93 9.27 -1.07 -12.65
N LEU A 94 8.87 -0.40 -13.72
CA LEU A 94 9.61 0.72 -14.30
C LEU A 94 9.77 1.86 -13.29
N PHE A 95 8.70 2.20 -12.57
CA PHE A 95 8.76 3.16 -11.47
C PHE A 95 9.71 2.71 -10.34
N LEU A 96 9.65 1.44 -9.93
CA LEU A 96 10.51 0.91 -8.87
C LEU A 96 11.99 1.01 -9.27
N ILE A 97 12.34 0.55 -10.47
CA ILE A 97 13.73 0.60 -10.96
C ILE A 97 14.21 2.04 -11.04
N THR A 98 13.42 2.94 -11.62
CA THR A 98 13.79 4.37 -11.72
C THR A 98 13.93 5.01 -10.33
N ALA A 99 13.00 4.77 -9.41
CA ALA A 99 13.07 5.30 -8.05
C ALA A 99 14.30 4.78 -7.28
N LEU A 100 14.70 3.52 -7.47
CA LEU A 100 15.90 2.95 -6.84
C LEU A 100 17.20 3.49 -7.46
N VAL A 101 17.29 3.58 -8.79
CA VAL A 101 18.47 4.11 -9.51
C VAL A 101 18.68 5.59 -9.19
N PHE A 102 17.61 6.38 -9.21
CA PHE A 102 17.67 7.82 -8.90
C PHE A 102 17.51 8.13 -7.41
N SER A 103 17.54 7.12 -6.52
CA SER A 103 17.32 7.30 -5.09
C SER A 103 18.31 8.28 -4.45
N ASP A 104 19.56 8.30 -4.91
CA ASP A 104 20.58 9.25 -4.41
C ASP A 104 20.28 10.69 -4.82
N PHE A 105 19.78 10.91 -6.04
CA PHE A 105 19.37 12.23 -6.52
C PHE A 105 18.11 12.71 -5.78
N LEU A 106 17.13 11.83 -5.63
CA LEU A 106 15.89 12.10 -4.90
C LEU A 106 16.15 12.38 -3.41
N ALA A 107 17.11 11.67 -2.80
CA ALA A 107 17.51 11.90 -1.41
C ALA A 107 18.13 13.29 -1.24
N LYS A 108 18.97 13.74 -2.19
CA LYS A 108 19.54 15.10 -2.20
C LYS A 108 18.49 16.18 -2.37
N TYR A 109 17.49 15.95 -3.22
CA TYR A 109 16.42 16.92 -3.46
C TYR A 109 15.40 16.98 -2.31
N THR A 110 15.14 15.84 -1.66
CA THR A 110 14.12 15.73 -0.61
C THR A 110 14.68 16.01 0.78
N LEU A 111 16.01 16.05 0.92
CA LEU A 111 16.73 16.43 2.14
C LEU A 111 16.17 17.75 2.69
N ASN A 112 15.31 17.63 3.70
CA ASN A 112 14.88 18.76 4.52
C ASN A 112 16.02 18.98 5.50
N GLY A 113 16.75 20.10 5.34
CA GLY A 113 18.04 20.38 5.98
C GLY A 113 18.22 19.83 7.40
N ASN A 114 19.38 19.21 7.67
CA ASN A 114 19.90 18.71 8.95
C ASN A 114 19.00 17.84 9.86
N ILE A 115 17.72 17.58 9.54
CA ILE A 115 16.78 16.86 10.44
C ILE A 115 16.93 15.34 10.34
N SER A 116 17.27 14.82 9.16
CA SER A 116 17.57 13.41 8.92
C SER A 116 18.83 13.28 8.08
N GLY A 117 19.76 12.41 8.48
CA GLY A 117 20.98 12.17 7.72
C GLY A 117 20.65 11.66 6.31
N PHE A 118 21.56 11.87 5.36
CA PHE A 118 21.39 11.43 3.96
C PHE A 118 21.04 9.93 3.84
N ALA A 119 21.64 9.10 4.71
CA ALA A 119 21.38 7.66 4.74
C ALA A 119 19.94 7.30 5.15
N ASP A 120 19.33 8.05 6.07
CA ASP A 120 17.95 7.85 6.49
C ASP A 120 17.00 8.27 5.36
N GLN A 121 17.27 9.41 4.73
CA GLN A 121 16.48 9.91 3.60
C GLN A 121 16.44 8.91 2.43
N LYS A 122 17.60 8.33 2.09
CA LYS A 122 17.71 7.28 1.05
C LYS A 122 16.91 6.04 1.44
N SER A 123 17.03 5.60 2.69
CA SER A 123 16.28 4.45 3.22
C SER A 123 14.78 4.68 3.14
N TYR A 124 14.30 5.89 3.44
CA TYR A 124 12.89 6.25 3.29
C TYR A 124 12.45 6.13 1.84
N ILE A 125 13.20 6.70 0.90
CA ILE A 125 12.86 6.63 -0.53
C ILE A 125 12.78 5.17 -1.01
N HIS A 126 13.70 4.30 -0.59
CA HIS A 126 13.65 2.88 -0.91
C HIS A 126 12.39 2.21 -0.36
N LEU A 127 12.09 2.41 0.92
CA LEU A 127 10.86 1.88 1.54
C LEU A 127 9.61 2.40 0.80
N PHE A 128 9.57 3.68 0.46
CA PHE A 128 8.47 4.29 -0.29
C PHE A 128 8.30 3.73 -1.70
N ALA A 129 9.40 3.55 -2.42
CA ALA A 129 9.37 2.95 -3.76
C ALA A 129 8.77 1.54 -3.70
N TRP A 130 9.16 0.75 -2.70
CA TRP A 130 8.59 -0.58 -2.47
C TRP A 130 7.12 -0.54 -2.06
N ILE A 131 6.70 0.37 -1.18
CA ILE A 131 5.29 0.55 -0.79
C ILE A 131 4.45 0.82 -2.04
N LEU A 132 4.83 1.83 -2.83
CA LEU A 132 4.12 2.22 -4.04
C LEU A 132 4.05 1.10 -5.08
N PHE A 133 5.13 0.36 -5.24
CA PHE A 133 5.17 -0.80 -6.12
C PHE A 133 4.17 -1.89 -5.70
N VAL A 134 4.19 -2.28 -4.43
CA VAL A 134 3.30 -3.33 -3.89
C VAL A 134 1.83 -2.88 -3.92
N ASP A 135 1.57 -1.62 -3.58
CA ASP A 135 0.22 -1.04 -3.64
C ASP A 135 -0.31 -1.01 -5.07
N ALA A 136 0.50 -0.57 -6.04
CA ALA A 136 0.12 -0.52 -7.46
C ALA A 136 -0.21 -1.93 -7.98
N ILE A 137 0.65 -2.92 -7.73
CA ILE A 137 0.42 -4.32 -8.14
C ILE A 137 -0.88 -4.88 -7.55
N SER A 138 -1.27 -4.44 -6.35
CA SER A 138 -2.48 -4.90 -5.68
C SER A 138 -3.78 -4.32 -6.26
N VAL A 139 -3.72 -3.25 -7.06
CA VAL A 139 -4.90 -2.57 -7.63
C VAL A 139 -5.77 -3.52 -8.46
N ILE A 140 -5.18 -4.27 -9.39
CA ILE A 140 -5.92 -5.17 -10.30
C ILE A 140 -6.52 -6.39 -9.57
N PRO A 141 -5.80 -7.10 -8.69
CA PRO A 141 -6.39 -8.11 -7.80
C PRO A 141 -7.57 -7.59 -6.96
N PHE A 142 -7.48 -6.37 -6.42
CA PHE A 142 -8.59 -5.74 -5.69
C PHE A 142 -9.77 -5.40 -6.61
N ALA A 143 -9.52 -4.95 -7.83
CA ALA A 143 -10.56 -4.74 -8.83
C ALA A 143 -11.26 -6.05 -9.20
N LYS A 144 -10.50 -7.14 -9.37
CA LYS A 144 -11.06 -8.49 -9.60
C LYS A 144 -11.92 -8.98 -8.44
N LEU A 145 -11.49 -8.81 -7.19
CA LEU A 145 -12.31 -9.16 -6.02
C LEU A 145 -13.67 -8.45 -5.99
N ARG A 146 -13.69 -7.17 -6.42
CA ARG A 146 -14.93 -6.40 -6.54
C ARG A 146 -15.78 -6.88 -7.71
N ALA A 147 -15.17 -7.13 -8.86
CA ALA A 147 -15.86 -7.67 -10.04
C ALA A 147 -16.50 -9.04 -9.77
N ASP A 148 -15.81 -9.91 -9.04
CA ASP A 148 -16.30 -11.22 -8.60
C ASP A 148 -17.43 -11.12 -7.55
N GLY A 149 -17.77 -9.92 -7.07
CA GLY A 149 -18.77 -9.72 -6.03
C GLY A 149 -18.38 -10.36 -4.70
N LYS A 150 -17.08 -10.30 -4.33
CA LYS A 150 -16.52 -10.82 -3.05
C LYS A 150 -16.19 -9.68 -2.07
N PRO A 151 -17.19 -8.88 -1.63
CA PRO A 151 -17.00 -7.71 -0.76
C PRO A 151 -16.39 -8.06 0.59
N PHE A 152 -16.75 -9.22 1.14
CA PHE A 152 -16.25 -9.64 2.45
C PHE A 152 -14.74 -9.88 2.43
N ARG A 153 -14.23 -10.60 1.42
CA ARG A 153 -12.77 -10.79 1.26
C ARG A 153 -12.06 -9.46 1.02
N TYR A 154 -12.60 -8.59 0.18
CA TYR A 154 -12.05 -7.25 -0.04
C TYR A 154 -11.88 -6.49 1.28
N SER A 155 -12.96 -6.41 2.07
CA SER A 155 -12.95 -5.67 3.33
C SER A 155 -12.02 -6.31 4.35
N VAL A 156 -12.02 -7.64 4.50
CA VAL A 156 -11.11 -8.35 5.42
C VAL A 156 -9.65 -8.05 5.10
N ILE A 157 -9.26 -8.05 3.82
CA ILE A 157 -7.89 -7.73 3.41
C ILE A 157 -7.55 -6.28 3.76
N LYS A 158 -8.44 -5.32 3.44
CA LYS A 158 -8.23 -3.91 3.78
C LYS A 158 -8.15 -3.67 5.28
N PHE A 159 -9.01 -4.30 6.07
CA PHE A 159 -8.95 -4.25 7.53
C PHE A 159 -7.67 -4.85 8.08
N THR A 160 -7.20 -5.97 7.51
CA THR A 160 -5.94 -6.60 7.93
C THR A 160 -4.76 -5.70 7.63
N ASN A 161 -4.73 -5.03 6.47
CA ASN A 161 -3.72 -4.02 6.13
C ASN A 161 -3.67 -2.92 7.20
N ILE A 162 -4.83 -2.32 7.51
CA ILE A 162 -4.93 -1.21 8.47
C ILE A 162 -4.54 -1.67 9.87
N GLY A 163 -5.06 -2.83 10.32
CA GLY A 163 -4.73 -3.40 11.62
C GLY A 163 -3.25 -3.74 11.75
N THR A 164 -2.63 -4.26 10.68
CA THR A 164 -1.18 -4.53 10.65
C THR A 164 -0.39 -3.24 10.71
N PHE A 165 -0.75 -2.23 9.91
CA PHE A 165 -0.08 -0.94 9.90
C PHE A 165 -0.13 -0.27 11.27
N ILE A 166 -1.31 -0.20 11.89
CA ILE A 166 -1.48 0.44 13.19
C ILE A 166 -0.83 -0.38 14.30
N GLY A 167 -1.07 -1.70 14.31
CA GLY A 167 -0.53 -2.60 15.32
C GLY A 167 0.99 -2.53 15.35
N LEU A 168 1.65 -2.57 14.18
CA LEU A 168 3.10 -2.42 14.09
C LEU A 168 3.57 -1.04 14.53
N ASN A 169 2.87 0.04 14.15
CA ASN A 169 3.22 1.38 14.63
C ASN A 169 3.14 1.51 16.15
N LEU A 170 2.07 1.00 16.77
CA LEU A 170 1.92 0.99 18.23
C LEU A 170 2.99 0.11 18.89
N VAL A 171 3.34 -1.02 18.28
CA VAL A 171 4.43 -1.88 18.75
C VAL A 171 5.76 -1.13 18.72
N PHE A 172 6.09 -0.45 17.62
CA PHE A 172 7.33 0.32 17.49
C PHE A 172 7.38 1.53 18.43
N ILE A 173 6.25 2.17 18.72
CA ILE A 173 6.19 3.39 19.54
C ILE A 173 6.14 3.09 21.05
N PHE A 174 5.35 2.09 21.47
CA PHE A 174 5.06 1.84 22.89
C PHE A 174 5.65 0.53 23.39
N VAL A 175 5.48 -0.56 22.63
CA VAL A 175 5.83 -1.91 23.10
C VAL A 175 7.35 -2.10 23.16
N ILE A 176 8.09 -1.72 22.11
CA ILE A 176 9.55 -1.88 22.10
C ILE A 176 10.23 -1.08 23.21
N PRO A 177 9.95 0.23 23.42
CA PRO A 177 10.51 0.97 24.54
C PRO A 177 10.16 0.38 25.91
N PHE A 178 8.96 -0.18 26.05
CA PHE A 178 8.53 -0.84 27.28
C PHE A 178 9.30 -2.15 27.54
N LEU A 179 9.54 -2.96 26.50
CA LEU A 179 10.32 -4.20 26.63
C LEU A 179 11.78 -3.92 27.01
N ILE A 180 12.40 -2.93 26.36
CA ILE A 180 13.76 -2.46 26.69
C ILE A 180 13.82 -2.01 28.15
N LYS A 181 12.86 -1.19 28.59
CA LYS A 181 12.81 -0.69 29.98
C LYS A 181 12.66 -1.81 31.02
N ASN A 182 12.01 -2.91 30.67
CA ASN A 182 11.80 -4.06 31.56
C ASN A 182 12.88 -5.15 31.42
N GLY A 183 13.93 -4.93 30.63
CA GLY A 183 15.03 -5.89 30.43
C GLY A 183 14.63 -7.15 29.64
N ILE A 184 13.48 -7.14 28.95
CA ILE A 184 13.02 -8.27 28.15
C ILE A 184 13.56 -8.11 26.74
N LEU A 185 14.40 -9.07 26.29
CA LEU A 185 15.03 -9.08 24.95
C LEU A 185 15.92 -7.85 24.69
N ASP A 186 16.53 -7.31 25.73
CA ASP A 186 17.23 -6.02 25.72
C ASP A 186 18.41 -5.97 24.73
N GLU A 187 19.22 -7.04 24.65
CA GLU A 187 20.36 -7.12 23.71
C GLU A 187 19.93 -7.18 22.25
N TRP A 188 18.87 -7.93 21.93
CA TRP A 188 18.38 -8.06 20.56
C TRP A 188 17.65 -6.78 20.12
N LEU A 189 16.83 -6.19 20.98
CA LEU A 189 16.08 -4.97 20.66
C LEU A 189 17.00 -3.75 20.52
N ASN A 190 17.98 -3.57 21.40
CA ASN A 190 18.94 -2.46 21.29
C ASN A 190 19.84 -2.56 20.04
N SER A 191 20.03 -3.76 19.48
CA SER A 191 20.87 -3.96 18.29
C SER A 191 20.31 -3.26 17.03
N TRP A 192 18.98 -3.21 16.86
CA TRP A 192 18.34 -2.67 15.66
C TRP A 192 17.33 -1.53 15.94
N TYR A 193 16.93 -1.32 17.19
CA TYR A 193 16.01 -0.26 17.57
C TYR A 193 16.71 1.09 17.71
N LYS A 194 16.62 1.92 16.66
CA LYS A 194 17.10 3.31 16.61
C LYS A 194 16.09 4.28 17.24
N GLY A 195 15.67 4.03 18.47
CA GLY A 195 14.79 4.94 19.23
C GLY A 195 13.57 5.43 18.44
N ARG A 196 13.28 6.73 18.49
CA ARG A 196 12.12 7.35 17.80
C ARG A 196 12.40 7.69 16.33
N TRP A 197 12.82 6.71 15.55
CA TRP A 197 13.05 6.86 14.11
C TRP A 197 11.73 6.77 13.32
N VAL A 198 11.42 7.76 12.49
CA VAL A 198 10.18 7.77 11.68
C VAL A 198 10.15 6.65 10.64
N GLY A 199 11.31 6.08 10.27
CA GLY A 199 11.40 4.96 9.36
C GLY A 199 10.57 3.74 9.76
N TYR A 200 10.33 3.54 11.07
CA TYR A 200 9.44 2.47 11.55
C TYR A 200 8.02 2.59 11.02
N VAL A 201 7.53 3.82 10.78
CA VAL A 201 6.20 4.04 10.20
C VAL A 201 6.16 3.56 8.75
N PHE A 202 7.22 3.82 7.98
CA PHE A 202 7.33 3.34 6.60
C PHE A 202 7.53 1.83 6.54
N VAL A 203 8.32 1.25 7.45
CA VAL A 203 8.48 -0.21 7.56
C VAL A 203 7.14 -0.87 7.91
N ALA A 204 6.40 -0.33 8.87
CA ALA A 204 5.06 -0.83 9.21
C ALA A 204 4.11 -0.78 8.01
N ASN A 205 4.18 0.30 7.21
CA ASN A 205 3.37 0.43 6.00
C ASN A 205 3.75 -0.61 4.95
N LEU A 206 5.06 -0.78 4.70
CA LEU A 206 5.56 -1.78 3.76
C LEU A 206 5.15 -3.20 4.17
N ILE A 207 5.28 -3.56 5.45
CA ILE A 207 4.85 -4.87 5.95
C ILE A 207 3.34 -5.04 5.76
N ALA A 208 2.53 -4.01 6.06
CA ALA A 208 1.08 -4.07 5.84
C ALA A 208 0.72 -4.28 4.36
N SER A 209 1.41 -3.59 3.43
CA SER A 209 1.24 -3.77 1.99
C SER A 209 1.71 -5.16 1.53
N LEU A 210 2.80 -5.69 2.08
CA LEU A 210 3.26 -7.06 1.80
C LEU A 210 2.28 -8.11 2.31
N VAL A 211 1.76 -7.99 3.53
CA VAL A 211 0.70 -8.86 4.06
C VAL A 211 -0.53 -8.83 3.15
N THR A 212 -0.88 -7.64 2.65
CA THR A 212 -1.98 -7.46 1.69
C THR A 212 -1.72 -8.24 0.40
N LEU A 213 -0.51 -8.11 -0.16
CA LEU A 213 -0.09 -8.83 -1.34
C LEU A 213 -0.15 -10.36 -1.12
N LEU A 214 0.31 -10.84 0.04
CA LEU A 214 0.26 -12.24 0.43
C LEU A 214 -1.18 -12.77 0.51
N MET A 215 -2.10 -12.00 1.09
CA MET A 215 -3.52 -12.37 1.11
C MET A 215 -4.18 -12.35 -0.27
N LEU A 216 -3.59 -11.60 -1.22
CA LEU A 216 -4.01 -11.53 -2.61
C LEU A 216 -3.36 -12.59 -3.51
N LEU A 217 -2.43 -13.42 -3.00
CA LEU A 217 -1.83 -14.55 -3.72
C LEU A 217 -2.83 -15.45 -4.46
N PRO A 218 -4.00 -15.83 -3.90
CA PRO A 218 -4.93 -16.67 -4.65
C PRO A 218 -5.50 -15.98 -5.90
N GLN A 219 -5.55 -14.65 -5.95
CA GLN A 219 -5.97 -13.88 -7.10
C GLN A 219 -4.86 -13.84 -8.17
N PHE A 220 -3.60 -13.77 -7.75
CA PHE A 220 -2.45 -13.92 -8.66
C PHE A 220 -2.34 -15.34 -9.21
N ALA A 221 -2.63 -16.37 -8.43
CA ALA A 221 -2.64 -17.76 -8.90
C ALA A 221 -3.73 -18.01 -9.96
N ALA A 222 -4.77 -17.17 -9.99
CA ALA A 222 -5.78 -17.18 -11.04
C ALA A 222 -5.36 -16.41 -12.31
N LEU A 223 -4.15 -15.84 -12.37
CA LEU A 223 -3.54 -15.35 -13.61
C LEU A 223 -3.02 -16.55 -14.41
N ARG A 224 -3.65 -16.84 -15.54
CA ARG A 224 -3.02 -17.69 -16.57
C ARG A 224 -2.20 -16.76 -17.43
N LEU A 225 -0.87 -16.78 -17.37
CA LEU A 225 0.04 -15.92 -18.18
C LEU A 225 -0.07 -16.19 -19.70
N LYS A 226 -1.25 -16.02 -20.29
CA LYS A 226 -1.51 -16.00 -21.72
C LYS A 226 -1.68 -14.55 -22.13
N PHE A 227 -0.60 -13.98 -22.65
CA PHE A 227 -0.56 -12.61 -23.17
C PHE A 227 -1.24 -12.57 -24.55
N ASN A 228 -2.36 -11.85 -24.68
CA ASN A 228 -3.02 -11.65 -25.98
C ASN A 228 -2.67 -10.27 -26.54
N LYS A 229 -1.74 -10.24 -27.50
CA LYS A 229 -1.25 -9.02 -28.19
C LYS A 229 -2.38 -8.23 -28.86
N GLN A 230 -3.41 -8.89 -29.38
CA GLN A 230 -4.46 -8.22 -30.16
C GLN A 230 -5.44 -7.47 -29.25
N LEU A 231 -5.70 -8.00 -28.06
CA LEU A 231 -6.55 -7.35 -27.07
C LEU A 231 -5.82 -6.21 -26.34
N PHE A 232 -4.49 -6.31 -26.21
CA PHE A 232 -3.65 -5.23 -25.68
C PHE A 232 -3.74 -3.96 -26.57
N TYR A 233 -3.66 -4.10 -27.89
CA TYR A 233 -3.79 -2.96 -28.80
C TYR A 233 -5.17 -2.29 -28.71
N ASN A 234 -6.26 -3.07 -28.61
CA ASN A 234 -7.62 -2.53 -28.47
C ASN A 234 -7.92 -1.88 -27.11
N MET A 235 -7.05 -2.05 -26.10
CA MET A 235 -7.18 -1.39 -24.81
C MET A 235 -6.49 -0.02 -24.76
N PHE A 236 -5.53 0.21 -25.64
CA PHE A 236 -4.76 1.46 -25.75
C PHE A 236 -5.08 2.28 -27.01
N GLY A 237 -5.83 1.72 -27.96
CA GLY A 237 -6.32 2.38 -29.19
C GLY A 237 -7.84 2.37 -29.27
#